data_AF-A0A1E4RBQ1-F1
#
_entry.id   AF-A0A1E4RBQ1-F1
#
_cell.length_a   1.000
_cell.length_b   1.000
_cell.length_c   1.000
_cell.angle_alpha   90.00
_cell.angle_beta   90.00
_cell.angle_gamma   90.00
#
_symmetry.space_group_name_H-M   'P 1'
#
loop_
_entity.id
_entity.type
_entity.pdbx_description
1 polymer ?
#
loop_
_entity_poly.entity_id
_entity_poly.type
_entity_poly.pdbx_seq_one_letter_code
_entity_poly.pdbx_strand_id
1 'polypeptide(L)'
;MSTNIASIAPLNLQMKQKNPLQLIPLSALLNLNKALKKTVLSRKFYQEISDKVLSSASTIDANLYFLCYLALLVSSILNNKPKIRHFLLTQRYNLIQVLQKVSSSYLNVDLKNSSNKSVAGFFNTPKPVYKEAEGDEPVSKLAVHLKSIYSYISDVRIFNRLFDSIKYMPWIIDEFTSFIDPAHASPKADRFINLLQSLNCLVLELLENAGWLTDHNWVGTSDNNYWCIETYIWCSRVWGLYIFLEIVELFRRVPISKWDSKWRISVFKQAVQLPMAVHWSLYEGCVSPFWIGALGCGASWFGFRDLWKSIDLS
;
A
#
# COMPACT_ATOMS: atom_id res chain seq x y z
N MET A 1 68.03 -17.28 -1.63
CA MET A 1 66.91 -17.38 -2.58
C MET A 1 66.05 -16.15 -2.43
N SER A 2 66.26 -15.21 -3.34
CA SER A 2 65.60 -13.91 -3.44
C SER A 2 64.30 -14.05 -4.23
N THR A 3 63.15 -13.81 -3.61
CA THR A 3 61.86 -13.74 -4.29
C THR A 3 61.46 -12.29 -4.50
N ASN A 4 61.30 -11.96 -5.78
CA ASN A 4 60.96 -10.66 -6.33
C ASN A 4 59.65 -10.08 -5.76
N ILE A 5 59.71 -8.82 -5.35
CA ILE A 5 58.54 -7.96 -5.15
C ILE A 5 58.08 -7.53 -6.55
N ALA A 6 56.97 -8.09 -7.02
CA ALA A 6 56.32 -7.61 -8.23
C ALA A 6 55.72 -6.23 -7.98
N SER A 7 56.09 -5.28 -8.84
CA SER A 7 55.68 -3.89 -8.83
C SER A 7 54.16 -3.74 -8.97
N ILE A 8 53.57 -2.92 -8.08
CA ILE A 8 52.19 -2.48 -8.17
C ILE A 8 52.11 -1.49 -9.35
N ALA A 9 51.36 -1.85 -10.38
CA ALA A 9 51.08 -0.98 -11.52
C ALA A 9 50.40 0.32 -11.06
N PRO A 10 50.76 1.50 -11.60
CA PRO A 10 50.09 2.74 -11.24
C PRO A 10 48.65 2.72 -11.77
N LEU A 11 47.69 2.87 -10.85
CA LEU A 11 46.28 3.14 -11.14
C LEU A 11 46.17 4.41 -11.98
N ASN A 12 46.00 4.21 -13.29
CA ASN A 12 45.75 5.27 -14.24
C ASN A 12 44.31 5.77 -14.06
N LEU A 13 44.09 6.59 -13.03
CA LEU A 13 42.85 7.31 -12.77
C LEU A 13 42.70 8.42 -13.82
N GLN A 14 42.25 8.03 -15.02
CA GLN A 14 41.63 8.98 -15.93
C GLN A 14 40.37 9.53 -15.25
N MET A 15 40.50 10.69 -14.62
CA MET A 15 39.38 11.46 -14.08
C MET A 15 38.46 11.83 -15.23
N LYS A 16 37.45 10.99 -15.46
CA LYS A 16 36.29 11.32 -16.27
C LYS A 16 35.66 12.55 -15.62
N GLN A 17 35.75 13.68 -16.32
CA GLN A 17 35.27 15.00 -15.92
C GLN A 17 33.85 14.86 -15.35
N LYS A 18 33.73 14.87 -14.01
CA LYS A 18 32.45 14.85 -13.32
C LYS A 18 31.74 16.15 -13.67
N ASN A 19 30.48 16.04 -14.08
CA ASN A 19 29.55 17.17 -14.17
C ASN A 19 29.75 18.12 -12.98
N PRO A 20 29.71 19.45 -13.18
CA PRO A 20 29.89 20.39 -12.09
C PRO A 20 28.92 20.02 -10.97
N LEU A 21 29.46 19.85 -9.76
CA LEU A 21 28.70 19.55 -8.55
C LEU A 21 27.56 20.56 -8.48
N GLN A 22 26.32 20.10 -8.64
CA GLN A 22 25.15 20.94 -8.42
C GLN A 22 25.20 21.41 -6.97
N LEU A 23 25.57 22.68 -6.77
CA LEU A 23 25.60 23.32 -5.47
C LEU A 23 24.17 23.32 -4.92
N ILE A 24 23.96 22.57 -3.84
CA ILE A 24 22.68 22.55 -3.13
C ILE A 24 22.45 23.95 -2.57
N PRO A 25 21.30 24.59 -2.82
CA PRO A 25 21.04 25.93 -2.33
C PRO A 25 21.11 25.98 -0.80
N LEU A 26 21.74 27.02 -0.24
CA LEU A 26 21.93 27.19 1.20
C LEU A 26 20.60 27.12 1.97
N SER A 27 19.51 27.62 1.39
CA SER A 27 18.16 27.52 1.97
C SER A 27 17.69 26.07 2.14
N ALA A 28 17.99 25.19 1.18
CA ALA A 28 17.68 23.77 1.29
C ALA A 28 18.51 23.10 2.39
N LEU A 29 19.79 23.46 2.53
CA LEU A 29 20.65 22.97 3.60
C LEU A 29 20.18 23.45 4.99
N LEU A 30 19.77 24.71 5.11
CA LEU A 30 19.23 25.25 6.37
C LEU A 30 17.89 24.61 6.74
N ASN A 31 17.00 24.42 5.77
CA ASN A 31 15.72 23.74 5.98
C ASN A 31 15.94 22.27 6.35
N LEU A 32 16.88 21.58 5.70
CA LEU A 32 17.25 20.22 6.04
C LEU A 32 17.82 20.14 7.45
N ASN A 33 18.73 21.04 7.82
CA ASN A 33 19.29 21.09 9.18
C ASN A 33 18.19 21.34 10.22
N LYS A 34 17.27 22.27 9.97
CA LYS A 34 16.12 22.54 10.84
C LYS A 34 15.22 21.30 10.96
N ALA A 35 14.96 20.60 9.86
CA ALA A 35 14.18 19.36 9.86
C ALA A 35 14.88 18.24 10.64
N LEU A 36 16.18 18.03 10.42
CA LEU A 36 16.99 17.03 11.11
C LEU A 36 17.05 17.30 12.61
N LYS A 37 17.23 18.57 13.02
CA LYS A 37 17.20 18.99 14.43
C LYS A 37 15.88 18.70 15.13
N LYS A 38 14.76 18.75 14.40
CA LYS A 38 13.43 18.42 14.94
C LYS A 38 13.11 16.92 14.90
N THR A 39 13.77 16.16 14.03
CA THR A 39 13.50 14.74 13.81
C THR A 39 14.66 13.89 14.32
N VAL A 40 15.54 13.43 13.43
CA VAL A 40 16.59 12.44 13.68
C VAL A 40 17.59 12.86 14.76
N LEU A 41 17.80 14.17 15.00
CA LEU A 41 18.72 14.66 16.02
C LEU A 41 18.01 15.07 17.33
N SER A 42 16.69 14.94 17.42
CA SER A 42 15.92 15.30 18.61
C SER A 42 15.66 14.06 19.47
N ARG A 43 15.95 14.14 20.77
CA ARG A 43 15.54 13.11 21.74
C ARG A 43 14.01 12.97 21.79
N LYS A 44 13.28 14.10 21.74
CA LYS A 44 11.80 14.13 21.79
C LYS A 44 11.20 13.32 20.64
N PHE A 45 11.78 13.38 19.45
CA PHE A 45 11.34 12.59 18.30
C PHE A 45 11.37 11.08 18.56
N TYR A 46 12.46 10.55 19.11
CA TYR A 46 12.55 9.12 19.41
C TYR A 46 11.63 8.70 20.56
N GLN A 47 11.47 9.56 21.57
CA GLN A 47 10.51 9.31 22.67
C GLN A 47 9.08 9.22 22.13
N GLU A 48 8.66 10.20 21.33
CA GLU A 48 7.31 10.20 20.73
C GLU A 48 7.09 9.00 19.80
N ILE A 49 8.09 8.56 19.03
CA ILE A 49 7.99 7.33 18.24
C ILE A 49 7.85 6.11 19.15
N SER A 50 8.66 6.01 20.20
CA SER A 50 8.57 4.91 21.15
C SER A 50 7.19 4.85 21.80
N ASP A 51 6.69 5.99 22.26
CA ASP A 51 5.49 6.08 23.09
C ASP A 51 4.19 6.01 22.26
N LYS A 52 4.20 6.49 21.01
CA LYS A 52 3.00 6.53 20.17
C LYS A 52 2.99 5.49 19.06
N VAL A 53 4.14 5.20 18.44
CA VAL A 53 4.22 4.28 17.30
C VAL A 53 4.53 2.86 17.77
N LEU A 54 5.51 2.69 18.65
CA LEU A 54 6.04 1.36 19.03
C LEU A 54 5.44 0.80 20.33
N SER A 55 4.57 1.56 21.02
CA SER A 55 4.08 1.21 22.35
C SER A 55 3.04 0.10 22.38
N SER A 56 2.35 -0.16 21.27
CA SER A 56 1.32 -1.21 21.19
C SER A 56 1.41 -2.02 19.90
N ALA A 57 1.00 -3.29 19.97
CA ALA A 57 0.89 -4.14 18.78
C ALA A 57 -0.03 -3.52 17.72
N SER A 58 -1.11 -2.84 18.15
CA SER A 58 -2.07 -2.18 17.25
C SER A 58 -1.47 -1.01 16.48
N THR A 59 -0.66 -0.16 17.13
CA THR A 59 0.00 0.99 16.49
C THR A 59 1.15 0.54 15.58
N ILE A 60 1.82 -0.55 15.94
CA ILE A 60 2.80 -1.21 15.08
C ILE A 60 2.10 -1.76 13.83
N ASP A 61 1.01 -2.53 13.97
CA ASP A 61 0.29 -3.07 12.81
C ASP A 61 -0.25 -1.96 11.91
N ALA A 62 -0.81 -0.87 12.47
CA ALA A 62 -1.30 0.25 11.66
C ALA A 62 -0.19 0.88 10.78
N ASN A 63 1.03 0.96 11.30
CA ASN A 63 2.19 1.43 10.54
C ASN A 63 2.65 0.42 9.49
N LEU A 64 2.82 -0.84 9.91
CA LEU A 64 3.24 -1.91 9.03
C LEU A 64 2.22 -2.13 7.91
N TYR A 65 0.93 -1.94 8.17
CA TYR A 65 -0.13 -2.06 7.17
C TYR A 65 0.11 -1.09 6.01
N PHE A 66 0.30 0.19 6.30
CA PHE A 66 0.57 1.17 5.24
C PHE A 66 1.90 0.91 4.53
N LEU A 67 2.97 0.64 5.29
CA LEU A 67 4.30 0.40 4.71
C LEU A 67 4.36 -0.86 3.84
N CYS A 68 3.65 -1.92 4.22
CA CYS A 68 3.50 -3.16 3.49
C CYS A 68 2.96 -2.89 2.08
N TYR A 69 1.76 -2.32 1.98
CA TYR A 69 1.14 -2.07 0.68
C TYR A 69 1.81 -0.94 -0.10
N LEU A 70 2.45 0.01 0.57
CA LEU A 70 3.28 1.02 -0.09
C LEU A 70 4.48 0.37 -0.79
N ALA A 71 5.16 -0.58 -0.14
CA ALA A 71 6.25 -1.32 -0.75
C ALA A 71 5.79 -2.10 -1.99
N LEU A 72 4.64 -2.76 -1.92
CA LEU A 72 4.04 -3.46 -3.06
C LEU A 72 3.66 -2.51 -4.21
N LEU A 73 3.07 -1.36 -3.87
CA LEU A 73 2.66 -0.35 -4.85
C LEU A 73 3.88 0.24 -5.57
N VAL A 74 4.91 0.64 -4.82
CA VAL A 74 6.15 1.17 -5.40
C VAL A 74 6.87 0.11 -6.22
N SER A 75 6.94 -1.14 -5.75
CA SER A 75 7.46 -2.27 -6.52
C SER A 75 6.73 -2.43 -7.86
N SER A 76 5.40 -2.42 -7.82
CA SER A 76 4.55 -2.57 -9.01
C SER A 76 4.70 -1.39 -9.99
N ILE A 77 4.85 -0.16 -9.48
CA ILE A 77 5.12 1.03 -10.31
C ILE A 77 6.49 0.92 -10.98
N LEU A 78 7.52 0.48 -10.25
CA LEU A 78 8.87 0.32 -10.79
C LEU A 78 8.92 -0.78 -11.86
N ASN A 79 8.24 -1.91 -11.66
CA ASN A 79 8.13 -2.97 -12.66
C ASN A 79 7.33 -2.54 -13.90
N ASN A 80 6.27 -1.75 -13.71
CA ASN A 80 5.46 -1.23 -14.82
C ASN A 80 6.02 0.05 -15.44
N LYS A 81 7.17 0.56 -15.00
CA LYS A 81 7.82 1.78 -15.52
C LYS A 81 7.87 1.88 -17.05
N PRO A 82 8.27 0.84 -17.83
CA PRO A 82 8.27 0.93 -19.29
C PRO A 82 6.87 1.10 -19.87
N LYS A 83 5.87 0.38 -19.33
CA LYS A 83 4.45 0.50 -19.73
C LYS A 83 3.89 1.87 -19.40
N ILE A 84 4.16 2.38 -18.19
CA ILE A 84 3.75 3.72 -17.75
C ILE A 84 4.39 4.81 -18.62
N ARG A 85 5.70 4.71 -18.89
CA ARG A 85 6.40 5.66 -19.76
C ARG A 85 5.81 5.65 -21.17
N HIS A 86 5.54 4.48 -21.73
CA HIS A 86 4.92 4.36 -23.04
C HIS A 86 3.50 4.96 -23.06
N PHE A 87 2.69 4.66 -22.05
CA PHE A 87 1.36 5.24 -21.89
C PHE A 87 1.42 6.77 -21.83
N LEU A 88 2.29 7.35 -20.99
CA LEU A 88 2.45 8.81 -20.87
C LEU A 88 2.92 9.46 -22.18
N LEU A 89 3.85 8.84 -22.89
CA LEU A 89 4.30 9.30 -24.21
C LEU A 89 3.16 9.24 -25.23
N THR A 90 2.34 8.19 -25.18
CA THR A 90 1.18 8.01 -26.07
C THR A 90 0.11 9.07 -25.79
N GLN A 91 -0.21 9.33 -24.51
CA GLN A 91 -1.17 10.37 -24.13
C GLN A 91 -0.67 11.76 -24.53
N ARG A 92 0.62 12.05 -24.32
CA ARG A 92 1.24 13.29 -24.79
C ARG A 92 1.12 13.42 -26.31
N TYR A 93 1.43 12.37 -27.06
CA TYR A 93 1.31 12.37 -28.51
C TYR A 93 -0.13 12.63 -28.97
N ASN A 94 -1.11 11.92 -28.38
CA ASN A 94 -2.53 12.10 -28.69
C ASN A 94 -2.99 13.53 -28.40
N LEU A 95 -2.57 14.11 -27.27
CA LEU A 95 -2.90 15.49 -26.91
C LEU A 95 -2.29 16.50 -27.90
N ILE A 96 -1.05 16.27 -28.34
CA ILE A 96 -0.40 17.07 -29.38
C ILE A 96 -1.18 17.00 -30.70
N GLN A 97 -1.63 15.81 -31.12
CA GLN A 97 -2.43 15.65 -32.34
C GLN A 97 -3.79 16.36 -32.23
N VAL A 98 -4.46 16.29 -31.07
CA VAL A 98 -5.72 17.00 -30.82
C VAL A 98 -5.50 18.52 -30.89
N LEU A 99 -4.47 19.05 -30.23
CA LEU A 99 -4.11 20.47 -30.29
C LEU A 99 -3.81 20.91 -31.73
N GLN A 100 -3.12 20.08 -32.50
CA GLN A 100 -2.86 20.38 -33.90
C GLN A 100 -4.15 20.41 -34.73
N LYS A 101 -5.06 19.44 -34.53
CA LYS A 101 -6.36 19.40 -35.22
C LYS A 101 -7.22 20.61 -34.88
N VAL A 102 -7.23 21.04 -33.62
CA VAL A 102 -7.95 22.24 -33.17
C VAL A 102 -7.34 23.50 -33.77
N SER A 103 -6.01 23.65 -33.73
CA SER A 103 -5.32 24.81 -34.30
C SER A 103 -5.55 24.93 -35.81
N SER A 104 -5.42 23.83 -36.55
CA SER A 104 -5.64 23.83 -37.99
C SER A 104 -7.10 24.11 -38.37
N SER A 105 -8.08 23.59 -37.59
CA SER A 105 -9.50 23.76 -37.92
C SER A 105 -10.07 25.13 -37.53
N TYR A 106 -9.63 25.71 -36.41
CA TYR A 106 -10.20 26.96 -35.87
C TYR A 106 -9.33 28.19 -36.12
N LEU A 107 -8.01 28.04 -36.18
CA LEU A 107 -7.08 29.16 -36.33
C LEU A 107 -6.41 29.20 -37.71
N ASN A 108 -6.62 28.19 -38.57
CA ASN A 108 -5.89 28.02 -39.85
C ASN A 108 -4.36 28.08 -39.69
N VAL A 109 -3.84 27.77 -38.49
CA VAL A 109 -2.39 27.74 -38.21
C VAL A 109 -1.93 26.29 -38.14
N ASP A 110 -1.02 25.90 -39.04
CA ASP A 110 -0.33 24.62 -38.97
C ASP A 110 0.91 24.72 -38.06
N LEU A 111 0.75 24.24 -36.82
CA LEU A 111 1.78 24.27 -35.79
C LEU A 111 3.01 23.39 -36.12
N LYS A 112 2.90 22.45 -37.07
CA LYS A 112 4.06 21.67 -37.57
C LYS A 112 5.00 22.52 -38.43
N ASN A 113 4.44 23.51 -39.13
CA ASN A 113 5.16 24.43 -40.01
C ASN A 113 5.40 25.81 -39.36
N SER A 114 5.23 25.89 -38.04
CA SER A 114 5.50 27.11 -37.27
C SER A 114 6.94 27.59 -37.46
N SER A 115 7.12 28.91 -37.65
CA SER A 115 8.44 29.56 -37.75
C SER A 115 9.28 29.40 -36.48
N ASN A 116 8.65 29.16 -35.32
CA ASN A 116 9.33 28.85 -34.08
C ASN A 116 9.78 27.38 -34.05
N LYS A 117 11.10 27.15 -34.10
CA LYS A 117 11.75 25.82 -34.09
C LYS A 117 11.35 24.96 -32.88
N SER A 118 11.10 25.56 -31.72
CA SER A 118 10.67 24.83 -30.52
C SER A 118 9.25 24.31 -30.64
N VAL A 119 8.36 25.09 -31.27
CA VAL A 119 6.97 24.70 -31.53
C VAL A 119 6.94 23.62 -32.61
N ALA A 120 7.61 23.83 -33.73
CA ALA A 120 7.70 22.83 -34.81
C ALA A 120 8.30 21.50 -34.30
N GLY A 121 9.35 21.54 -33.48
CA GLY A 121 9.95 20.35 -32.87
C GLY A 121 9.03 19.63 -31.88
N PHE A 122 8.17 20.35 -31.17
CA PHE A 122 7.20 19.76 -30.25
C PHE A 122 6.06 19.03 -30.98
N PHE A 123 5.57 19.61 -32.09
CA PHE A 123 4.48 19.05 -32.89
C PHE A 123 4.93 17.99 -33.93
N ASN A 124 6.23 17.92 -34.26
CA ASN A 124 6.84 16.87 -35.10
C ASN A 124 7.37 15.67 -34.28
N THR A 125 6.69 15.31 -33.19
CA THR A 125 7.09 14.15 -32.39
C THR A 125 6.64 12.84 -33.08
N PRO A 126 7.53 11.84 -33.25
CA PRO A 126 7.16 10.57 -33.83
C PRO A 126 6.24 9.78 -32.88
N LYS A 127 5.39 8.92 -33.45
CA LYS A 127 4.51 8.04 -32.66
C LYS A 127 5.37 7.15 -31.76
N PRO A 128 5.11 7.08 -30.45
CA PRO A 128 5.86 6.21 -29.56
C PRO A 128 5.62 4.75 -29.94
N VAL A 129 6.70 3.97 -29.96
CA VAL A 129 6.67 2.51 -30.19
C VAL A 129 6.97 1.83 -28.87
N TYR A 130 6.09 0.92 -28.46
CA TYR A 130 6.34 0.07 -27.30
C TYR A 130 7.39 -0.98 -27.68
N LYS A 131 8.50 -1.00 -26.95
CA LYS A 131 9.44 -2.11 -26.96
C LYS A 131 9.22 -2.87 -25.67
N GLU A 132 8.63 -4.03 -25.79
CA GLU A 132 8.54 -4.97 -24.68
C GLU A 132 9.96 -5.38 -24.30
N ALA A 133 10.24 -5.53 -23.01
CA ALA A 133 11.55 -6.01 -22.58
C ALA A 133 11.64 -7.49 -22.99
N GLU A 134 12.53 -7.83 -23.92
CA GLU A 134 12.85 -9.21 -24.25
C GLU A 134 13.72 -9.80 -23.15
N GLY A 135 13.21 -10.83 -22.46
CA GLY A 135 13.93 -11.61 -21.44
C GLY A 135 13.20 -11.73 -20.10
N ASP A 136 13.53 -12.78 -19.35
CA ASP A 136 13.03 -13.05 -17.98
C ASP A 136 13.66 -12.16 -16.90
N GLU A 137 14.54 -11.21 -17.28
CA GLU A 137 15.21 -10.37 -16.30
C GLU A 137 14.26 -9.33 -15.69
N PRO A 138 14.29 -9.15 -14.35
CA PRO A 138 13.43 -8.18 -13.68
C PRO A 138 13.76 -6.76 -14.13
N VAL A 139 12.73 -6.02 -14.55
CA VAL A 139 12.83 -4.61 -15.00
C VAL A 139 13.54 -3.72 -13.97
N SER A 140 13.42 -4.03 -12.67
CA SER A 140 14.11 -3.33 -11.61
C SER A 140 14.48 -4.24 -10.44
N LYS A 141 15.78 -4.31 -10.11
CA LYS A 141 16.26 -4.98 -8.89
C LYS A 141 15.63 -4.42 -7.60
N LEU A 142 15.43 -3.09 -7.56
CA LEU A 142 14.76 -2.44 -6.42
C LEU A 142 13.31 -2.90 -6.28
N ALA A 143 12.60 -3.11 -7.39
CA ALA A 143 11.23 -3.62 -7.34
C ALA A 143 11.16 -5.03 -6.76
N VAL A 144 12.12 -5.91 -7.10
CA VAL A 144 12.23 -7.25 -6.50
C VAL A 144 12.40 -7.14 -4.98
N HIS A 145 13.34 -6.32 -4.52
CA HIS A 145 13.57 -6.14 -3.08
C HIS A 145 12.35 -5.58 -2.35
N LEU A 146 11.66 -4.59 -2.93
CA LEU A 146 10.44 -4.02 -2.34
C LEU A 146 9.30 -5.05 -2.29
N LYS A 147 9.21 -5.97 -3.26
CA LYS A 147 8.26 -7.08 -3.23
C LYS A 147 8.60 -8.08 -2.10
N SER A 148 9.88 -8.37 -1.89
CA SER A 148 10.33 -9.20 -0.76
C SER A 148 10.04 -8.53 0.59
N ILE A 149 10.26 -7.22 0.70
CA ILE A 149 9.90 -6.44 1.90
C ILE A 149 8.38 -6.51 2.16
N TYR A 150 7.55 -6.32 1.13
CA TYR A 150 6.10 -6.50 1.24
C TYR A 150 5.75 -7.89 1.80
N SER A 151 6.30 -8.95 1.20
CA SER A 151 6.04 -10.33 1.62
C SER A 151 6.39 -10.55 3.09
N TYR A 152 7.56 -10.09 3.53
CA TYR A 152 8.01 -10.24 4.90
C TYR A 152 7.21 -9.40 5.89
N ILE A 153 6.88 -8.15 5.54
CA ILE A 153 6.03 -7.32 6.42
C ILE A 153 4.64 -7.92 6.53
N SER A 154 4.06 -8.42 5.43
CA SER A 154 2.76 -9.09 5.45
C SER A 154 2.74 -10.26 6.42
N ASP A 155 3.80 -11.06 6.41
CA ASP A 155 3.99 -12.18 7.33
C ASP A 155 4.08 -11.73 8.80
N VAL A 156 4.96 -10.77 9.10
CA VAL A 156 5.10 -10.17 10.45
C VAL A 156 3.77 -9.61 10.96
N ARG A 157 2.96 -9.02 10.07
CA ARG A 157 1.64 -8.50 10.46
C ARG A 157 0.67 -9.59 10.86
N ILE A 158 0.64 -10.71 10.13
CA ILE A 158 -0.21 -11.85 10.49
C ILE A 158 0.26 -12.44 11.82
N PHE A 159 1.58 -12.62 11.97
CA PHE A 159 2.16 -13.09 13.23
C PHE A 159 1.81 -12.19 14.43
N ASN A 160 1.87 -10.86 14.27
CA ASN A 160 1.49 -9.92 15.34
C ASN A 160 0.03 -10.04 15.75
N ARG A 161 -0.85 -10.50 14.86
CA ARG A 161 -2.28 -10.73 15.12
C ARG A 161 -2.58 -12.15 15.62
N LEU A 162 -1.59 -13.03 15.80
CA LEU A 162 -1.84 -14.42 16.17
C LEU A 162 -2.68 -14.58 17.46
N PHE A 163 -2.58 -13.62 18.38
CA PHE A 163 -3.35 -13.63 19.63
C PHE A 163 -4.50 -12.61 19.66
N ASP A 164 -4.77 -11.96 18.54
CA ASP A 164 -5.81 -10.94 18.44
C ASP A 164 -7.21 -11.51 18.61
N SER A 165 -7.41 -12.82 18.42
CA SER A 165 -8.69 -13.48 18.72
C SER A 165 -9.18 -13.20 20.16
N ILE A 166 -8.26 -13.04 21.11
CA ILE A 166 -8.55 -12.74 22.52
C ILE A 166 -9.19 -11.36 22.66
N LYS A 167 -8.83 -10.40 21.79
CA LYS A 167 -9.34 -9.01 21.83
C LYS A 167 -10.86 -8.95 21.58
N TYR A 168 -11.40 -9.96 20.90
CA TYR A 168 -12.83 -10.04 20.56
C TYR A 168 -13.67 -10.66 21.67
N MET A 169 -13.08 -11.38 22.62
CA MET A 169 -13.84 -12.07 23.67
C MET A 169 -14.69 -11.15 24.54
N PRO A 170 -14.22 -9.98 25.00
CA PRO A 170 -15.07 -9.04 25.73
C PRO A 170 -16.29 -8.60 24.90
N TRP A 171 -16.07 -8.26 23.62
CA TRP A 171 -17.17 -7.86 22.72
C TRP A 171 -18.19 -8.99 22.51
N ILE A 172 -17.73 -10.24 22.36
CA ILE A 172 -18.61 -11.40 22.24
C ILE A 172 -19.43 -11.61 23.51
N ILE A 173 -18.81 -11.51 24.68
CA ILE A 173 -19.48 -11.66 25.98
C ILE A 173 -20.54 -10.57 26.18
N ASP A 174 -20.21 -9.33 25.85
CA ASP A 174 -21.11 -8.19 25.96
C ASP A 174 -22.33 -8.35 25.04
N GLU A 175 -22.12 -8.68 23.76
CA GLU A 175 -23.21 -8.88 22.80
C GLU A 175 -24.06 -10.12 23.14
N PHE A 176 -23.45 -11.18 23.67
CA PHE A 176 -24.17 -12.36 24.15
C PHE A 176 -25.07 -12.03 25.35
N THR A 177 -24.54 -11.27 26.30
CA THR A 177 -25.30 -10.80 27.47
C THR A 177 -26.46 -9.91 27.03
N SER A 178 -26.20 -8.94 26.13
CA SER A 178 -27.23 -8.10 25.53
C SER A 178 -28.27 -8.91 24.76
N PHE A 179 -27.89 -9.99 24.07
CA PHE A 179 -28.82 -10.85 23.33
C PHE A 179 -29.79 -11.61 24.24
N ILE A 180 -29.30 -12.12 25.37
CA ILE A 180 -30.11 -12.87 26.34
C ILE A 180 -31.02 -11.95 27.16
N ASP A 181 -30.58 -10.72 27.43
CA ASP A 181 -31.36 -9.77 28.24
C ASP A 181 -32.74 -9.47 27.61
N PRO A 182 -33.85 -9.90 28.23
CA PRO A 182 -35.19 -9.65 27.70
C PRO A 182 -35.60 -8.18 27.79
N ALA A 183 -34.95 -7.38 28.65
CA ALA A 183 -35.28 -5.97 28.89
C ALA A 183 -34.45 -4.99 28.04
N HIS A 184 -33.54 -5.48 27.20
CA HIS A 184 -32.65 -4.63 26.41
C HIS A 184 -33.44 -3.77 25.40
N ALA A 185 -33.10 -2.47 25.33
CA ALA A 185 -33.84 -1.49 24.53
C ALA A 185 -33.76 -1.71 23.00
N SER A 186 -32.78 -2.48 22.52
CA SER A 186 -32.57 -2.75 21.09
C SER A 186 -33.36 -3.97 20.58
N PRO A 187 -33.85 -3.94 19.33
CA PRO A 187 -34.52 -5.08 18.71
C PRO A 187 -33.66 -6.37 18.78
N LYS A 188 -34.31 -7.53 18.94
CA LYS A 188 -33.60 -8.83 19.00
C LYS A 188 -32.77 -9.13 17.75
N ALA A 189 -33.29 -8.75 16.57
CA ALA A 189 -32.59 -8.96 15.30
C ALA A 189 -31.26 -8.18 15.23
N ASP A 190 -31.25 -6.93 15.69
CA ASP A 190 -30.05 -6.09 15.71
C ASP A 190 -28.99 -6.67 16.65
N ARG A 191 -29.40 -7.15 17.83
CA ARG A 191 -28.52 -7.83 18.79
C ARG A 191 -27.95 -9.12 18.21
N PHE A 192 -28.77 -9.90 17.51
CA PHE A 192 -28.33 -11.12 16.85
C PHE A 192 -27.28 -10.84 15.77
N ILE A 193 -27.48 -9.78 14.97
CA ILE A 193 -26.51 -9.37 13.94
C ILE A 193 -25.19 -8.95 14.58
N ASN A 194 -25.22 -8.16 15.65
CA ASN A 194 -24.00 -7.73 16.34
C ASN A 194 -23.23 -8.93 16.93
N LEU A 195 -23.94 -9.88 17.56
CA LEU A 195 -23.35 -11.11 18.07
C LEU A 195 -22.75 -11.95 16.93
N LEU A 196 -23.42 -12.02 15.79
CA LEU A 196 -22.90 -12.73 14.62
C LEU A 196 -21.64 -12.05 14.07
N GLN A 197 -21.57 -10.72 14.04
CA GLN A 197 -20.38 -9.97 13.62
C GLN A 197 -19.20 -10.23 14.55
N SER A 198 -19.41 -10.21 15.88
CA SER A 198 -18.33 -10.43 16.85
C SER A 198 -17.79 -11.86 16.76
N LEU A 199 -18.67 -12.86 16.59
CA LEU A 199 -18.28 -14.25 16.31
C LEU A 199 -17.57 -14.39 14.95
N ASN A 200 -18.01 -13.68 13.93
CA ASN A 200 -17.37 -13.68 12.61
C ASN A 200 -15.92 -13.19 12.68
N CYS A 201 -15.64 -12.15 13.47
CA CYS A 201 -14.27 -11.70 13.74
C CYS A 201 -13.41 -12.74 14.45
N LEU A 202 -13.98 -13.48 15.43
CA LEU A 202 -13.26 -14.57 16.08
C LEU A 202 -12.91 -15.69 15.08
N VAL A 203 -13.87 -16.12 14.27
CA VAL A 203 -13.66 -17.16 13.25
C VAL A 203 -12.61 -16.73 12.23
N LEU A 204 -12.64 -15.46 11.81
CA LEU A 204 -11.65 -14.88 10.90
C LEU A 204 -10.23 -15.03 11.46
N GLU A 205 -9.97 -14.54 12.66
CA GLU A 205 -8.63 -14.60 13.27
C GLU A 205 -8.19 -16.06 13.47
N LEU A 206 -9.09 -16.96 13.89
CA LEU A 206 -8.75 -18.38 14.06
C LEU A 206 -8.36 -19.05 12.73
N LEU A 207 -9.05 -18.72 11.63
CA LEU A 207 -8.70 -19.21 10.30
C LEU A 207 -7.39 -18.61 9.78
N GLU A 208 -7.16 -17.30 10.00
CA GLU A 208 -5.88 -16.64 9.66
C GLU A 208 -4.72 -17.31 10.41
N ASN A 209 -4.90 -17.57 11.70
CA ASN A 209 -3.92 -18.25 12.54
C ASN A 209 -3.64 -19.69 12.07
N ALA A 210 -4.68 -20.45 11.72
CA ALA A 210 -4.52 -21.80 11.22
C ALA A 210 -3.75 -21.82 9.88
N GLY A 211 -4.04 -20.88 8.98
CA GLY A 211 -3.30 -20.71 7.73
C GLY A 211 -1.84 -20.38 7.97
N TRP A 212 -1.57 -19.43 8.87
CA TRP A 212 -0.21 -19.03 9.20
C TRP A 212 0.61 -20.17 9.82
N LEU A 213 0.02 -20.93 10.76
CA LEU A 213 0.66 -22.07 11.41
C LEU A 213 0.96 -23.22 10.44
N THR A 214 0.08 -23.46 9.48
CA THR A 214 0.29 -24.50 8.45
C THR A 214 1.33 -24.07 7.41
N ASP A 215 1.32 -22.80 6.99
CA ASP A 215 2.32 -22.21 6.09
C ASP A 215 3.74 -22.32 6.64
N HIS A 216 3.89 -22.13 7.96
CA HIS A 216 5.17 -22.22 8.66
C HIS A 216 5.55 -23.64 9.10
N ASN A 217 4.73 -24.64 8.76
CA ASN A 217 4.92 -26.05 9.17
C ASN A 217 4.98 -26.26 10.69
N TRP A 218 4.28 -25.45 11.47
CA TRP A 218 4.18 -25.61 12.93
C TRP A 218 3.15 -26.68 13.31
N VAL A 219 2.23 -26.98 12.41
CA VAL A 219 1.30 -28.11 12.51
C VAL A 219 1.65 -29.11 11.43
N GLY A 220 1.85 -30.37 11.82
CA GLY A 220 2.05 -31.47 10.88
C GLY A 220 0.71 -31.96 10.34
N THR A 221 0.18 -31.32 9.29
CA THR A 221 -0.92 -31.91 8.51
C THR A 221 -0.34 -32.75 7.37
N SER A 222 -1.14 -33.67 6.81
CA SER A 222 -0.72 -34.52 5.68
C SER A 222 -0.43 -33.74 4.40
N ASP A 223 -1.01 -32.54 4.23
CA ASP A 223 -0.80 -31.64 3.10
C ASP A 223 -0.87 -30.17 3.55
N ASN A 224 0.24 -29.69 4.13
CA ASN A 224 0.31 -28.33 4.66
C ASN A 224 0.03 -27.25 3.61
N ASN A 225 0.39 -27.47 2.34
CA ASN A 225 0.15 -26.50 1.26
C ASN A 225 -1.34 -26.35 0.97
N TYR A 226 -2.06 -27.47 0.84
CA TYR A 226 -3.51 -27.45 0.65
C TYR A 226 -4.22 -26.77 1.83
N TRP A 227 -3.91 -27.18 3.06
CA TRP A 227 -4.58 -26.63 4.25
C TRP A 227 -4.27 -25.16 4.48
N CYS A 228 -3.04 -24.71 4.20
CA CYS A 228 -2.65 -23.30 4.21
C CYS A 228 -3.53 -22.47 3.26
N ILE A 229 -3.61 -22.88 1.98
CA ILE A 229 -4.39 -22.15 0.97
C ILE A 229 -5.88 -22.14 1.33
N GLU A 230 -6.43 -23.29 1.73
CA GLU A 230 -7.85 -23.43 2.04
C GLU A 230 -8.26 -22.56 3.23
N THR A 231 -7.47 -22.56 4.30
CA THR A 231 -7.74 -21.74 5.49
C THR A 231 -7.65 -20.24 5.21
N TYR A 232 -6.66 -19.78 4.43
CA TYR A 232 -6.58 -18.38 4.02
C TYR A 232 -7.73 -17.94 3.11
N ILE A 233 -8.20 -18.81 2.21
CA ILE A 233 -9.36 -18.51 1.35
C ILE A 233 -10.63 -18.39 2.18
N TRP A 234 -10.89 -19.32 3.09
CA TRP A 234 -12.05 -19.24 3.97
C TRP A 234 -11.97 -18.05 4.93
N CYS A 235 -10.79 -17.77 5.48
CA CYS A 235 -10.55 -16.55 6.25
C CYS A 235 -10.95 -15.31 5.43
N SER A 236 -10.50 -15.22 4.18
CA SER A 236 -10.81 -14.10 3.29
C SER A 236 -12.30 -13.99 2.95
N ARG A 237 -13.03 -15.10 2.86
CA ARG A 237 -14.49 -15.11 2.66
C ARG A 237 -15.23 -14.60 3.90
N VAL A 238 -14.82 -15.05 5.09
CA VAL A 238 -15.36 -14.59 6.39
C VAL A 238 -15.06 -13.10 6.59
N TRP A 239 -13.87 -12.64 6.17
CA TRP A 239 -13.52 -11.22 6.13
C TRP A 239 -14.37 -10.42 5.15
N GLY A 240 -14.62 -10.96 3.94
CA GLY A 240 -15.52 -10.36 2.97
C GLY A 240 -16.95 -10.18 3.50
N LEU A 241 -17.47 -11.18 4.22
CA LEU A 241 -18.77 -11.11 4.89
C LEU A 241 -18.79 -10.00 5.96
N TYR A 242 -17.74 -9.91 6.79
CA TYR A 242 -17.61 -8.83 7.77
C TYR A 242 -17.67 -7.44 7.11
N ILE A 243 -16.88 -7.22 6.06
CA ILE A 243 -16.86 -5.91 5.37
C ILE A 243 -18.23 -5.59 4.79
N PHE A 244 -18.89 -6.56 4.19
CA PHE A 244 -20.24 -6.38 3.64
C PHE A 244 -21.24 -5.98 4.74
N LEU A 245 -21.26 -6.71 5.86
CA LEU A 245 -22.13 -6.40 7.00
C LEU A 245 -21.85 -5.02 7.58
N GLU A 246 -20.57 -4.65 7.73
CA GLU A 246 -20.16 -3.33 8.22
C GLU A 246 -20.63 -2.21 7.29
N ILE A 247 -20.53 -2.38 5.97
CA ILE A 247 -21.05 -1.40 5.01
C ILE A 247 -22.57 -1.26 5.17
N VAL A 248 -23.31 -2.37 5.17
CA VAL A 248 -24.76 -2.36 5.34
C VAL A 248 -25.15 -1.66 6.65
N GLU A 249 -24.41 -1.94 7.72
CA GLU A 249 -24.63 -1.33 9.03
C GLU A 249 -24.34 0.17 9.05
N LEU A 250 -23.24 0.62 8.42
CA LEU A 250 -22.90 2.04 8.29
C LEU A 250 -23.99 2.84 7.57
N PHE A 251 -24.66 2.24 6.59
CA PHE A 251 -25.80 2.84 5.91
C PHE A 251 -27.10 2.77 6.72
N ARG A 252 -27.30 1.70 7.50
CA ARG A 252 -28.51 1.51 8.32
C ARG A 252 -28.52 2.38 9.58
N ARG A 253 -27.39 2.50 10.28
CA ARG A 253 -27.29 3.19 11.58
C ARG A 253 -27.22 4.71 11.45
N VAL A 254 -26.68 5.23 10.33
CA VAL A 254 -26.46 6.67 10.16
C VAL A 254 -27.48 7.26 9.20
N PRO A 255 -28.42 8.11 9.69
CA PRO A 255 -29.38 8.75 8.82
C PRO A 255 -28.66 9.67 7.81
N ILE A 256 -29.26 9.83 6.62
CA ILE A 256 -28.68 10.60 5.49
C ILE A 256 -28.27 12.02 5.91
N SER A 257 -29.00 12.63 6.86
CA SER A 257 -28.71 13.96 7.40
C SER A 257 -27.39 14.06 8.18
N LYS A 258 -26.83 12.93 8.63
CA LYS A 258 -25.59 12.86 9.44
C LYS A 258 -24.39 12.32 8.65
N TRP A 259 -24.46 12.28 7.31
CA TRP A 259 -23.35 11.83 6.46
C TRP A 259 -22.24 12.88 6.38
N ASP A 260 -21.46 12.96 7.46
CA ASP A 260 -20.30 13.84 7.60
C ASP A 260 -19.04 13.28 6.92
N SER A 261 -17.93 14.02 7.03
CA SER A 261 -16.64 13.58 6.48
C SER A 261 -16.12 12.30 7.13
N LYS A 262 -16.39 12.05 8.42
CA LYS A 262 -15.93 10.85 9.13
C LYS A 262 -16.67 9.62 8.64
N TRP A 263 -17.98 9.73 8.42
CA TRP A 263 -18.80 8.69 7.83
C TRP A 263 -18.31 8.34 6.42
N ARG A 264 -18.04 9.34 5.57
CA ARG A 264 -17.50 9.11 4.21
C ARG A 264 -16.15 8.39 4.22
N ILE A 265 -15.27 8.75 5.17
CA ILE A 265 -13.99 8.06 5.34
C ILE A 265 -14.21 6.60 5.77
N SER A 266 -15.17 6.34 6.65
CA SER A 266 -15.48 4.99 7.14
C SER A 266 -16.02 4.11 6.00
N VAL A 267 -16.96 4.63 5.22
CA VAL A 267 -17.47 3.94 4.02
C VAL A 267 -16.34 3.69 3.01
N PHE A 268 -15.49 4.69 2.74
CA PHE A 268 -14.35 4.53 1.85
C PHE A 268 -13.39 3.43 2.33
N LYS A 269 -13.03 3.41 3.62
CA LYS A 269 -12.16 2.38 4.20
C LYS A 269 -12.71 0.98 3.97
N GLN A 270 -14.01 0.78 4.19
CA GLN A 270 -14.64 -0.53 3.97
C GLN A 270 -14.74 -0.87 2.48
N ALA A 271 -15.17 0.08 1.64
CA ALA A 271 -15.36 -0.14 0.21
C ALA A 271 -14.04 -0.48 -0.52
N VAL A 272 -12.93 0.14 -0.13
CA VAL A 272 -11.60 -0.13 -0.70
C VAL A 272 -11.07 -1.52 -0.32
N GLN A 273 -11.55 -2.10 0.79
CA GLN A 273 -11.17 -3.45 1.22
C GLN A 273 -11.95 -4.54 0.50
N LEU A 274 -13.16 -4.27 0.01
CA LEU A 274 -13.99 -5.28 -0.68
C LEU A 274 -13.27 -5.99 -1.85
N PRO A 275 -12.63 -5.28 -2.81
CA PRO A 275 -11.96 -5.96 -3.91
C PRO A 275 -10.75 -6.79 -3.44
N MET A 276 -10.11 -6.41 -2.33
CA MET A 276 -9.03 -7.20 -1.73
C MET A 276 -9.58 -8.48 -1.09
N ALA A 277 -10.72 -8.42 -0.40
CA ALA A 277 -11.40 -9.59 0.15
C ALA A 277 -11.80 -10.57 -0.94
N VAL A 278 -12.35 -10.07 -2.05
CA VAL A 278 -12.67 -10.89 -3.22
C VAL A 278 -11.40 -11.49 -3.81
N HIS A 279 -10.32 -10.71 -3.97
CA HIS A 279 -9.06 -11.21 -4.51
C HIS A 279 -8.48 -12.37 -3.68
N TRP A 280 -8.43 -12.27 -2.36
CA TRP A 280 -7.90 -13.34 -1.50
C TRP A 280 -8.89 -14.49 -1.25
N SER A 281 -10.16 -14.34 -1.63
CA SER A 281 -11.16 -15.42 -1.58
C SER A 281 -11.07 -16.41 -2.75
N LEU A 282 -10.18 -16.16 -3.71
CA LEU A 282 -9.98 -16.94 -4.93
C LEU A 282 -8.56 -17.55 -4.93
N TYR A 283 -8.43 -18.80 -5.40
CA TYR A 283 -7.14 -19.50 -5.46
C TYR A 283 -6.07 -18.77 -6.29
N GLU A 284 -6.46 -18.16 -7.41
CA GLU A 284 -5.54 -17.43 -8.30
C GLU A 284 -5.56 -15.91 -8.08
N GLY A 285 -6.57 -15.42 -7.36
CA GLY A 285 -6.89 -14.01 -7.25
C GLY A 285 -7.34 -13.34 -8.56
N CYS A 286 -8.00 -12.18 -8.46
CA CYS A 286 -8.54 -11.46 -9.63
C CYS A 286 -8.00 -10.03 -9.84
N VAL A 287 -7.12 -9.55 -8.96
CA VAL A 287 -6.64 -8.16 -8.92
C VAL A 287 -5.13 -8.14 -9.05
N SER A 288 -4.60 -7.23 -9.87
CA SER A 288 -3.16 -7.14 -10.09
C SER A 288 -2.41 -6.59 -8.86
N PRO A 289 -1.12 -6.90 -8.68
CA PRO A 289 -0.31 -6.41 -7.55
C PRO A 289 -0.31 -4.88 -7.40
N PHE A 290 -0.42 -4.16 -8.51
CA PHE A 290 -0.56 -2.70 -8.50
C PHE A 290 -1.81 -2.26 -7.74
N TRP A 291 -2.96 -2.85 -8.07
CA TRP A 291 -4.23 -2.52 -7.44
C TRP A 291 -4.30 -3.00 -5.99
N ILE A 292 -3.71 -4.17 -5.67
CA ILE A 292 -3.57 -4.61 -4.28
C ILE A 292 -2.77 -3.60 -3.46
N GLY A 293 -1.63 -3.13 -3.98
CA GLY A 293 -0.86 -2.06 -3.33
C GLY A 293 -1.67 -0.76 -3.17
N ALA A 294 -2.38 -0.33 -4.22
CA ALA A 294 -3.17 0.90 -4.19
C ALA A 294 -4.34 0.84 -3.20
N LEU A 295 -5.10 -0.25 -3.20
CA LEU A 295 -6.24 -0.47 -2.30
C LEU A 295 -5.75 -0.60 -0.85
N GLY A 296 -4.69 -1.36 -0.61
CA GLY A 296 -4.11 -1.52 0.72
C GLY A 296 -3.56 -0.20 1.30
N CYS A 297 -2.90 0.63 0.47
CA CYS A 297 -2.53 1.99 0.86
C CYS A 297 -3.77 2.85 1.17
N GLY A 298 -4.82 2.77 0.34
CA GLY A 298 -6.07 3.52 0.56
C GLY A 298 -6.76 3.16 1.89
N ALA A 299 -6.84 1.86 2.20
CA ALA A 299 -7.46 1.36 3.43
C ALA A 299 -6.67 1.79 4.69
N SER A 300 -5.34 1.76 4.63
CA SER A 300 -4.46 2.02 5.78
C SER A 300 -4.06 3.50 5.96
N TRP A 301 -4.17 4.33 4.91
CA TRP A 301 -3.66 5.71 4.89
C TRP A 301 -4.14 6.57 6.06
N PHE A 302 -5.44 6.52 6.38
CA PHE A 302 -5.99 7.37 7.43
C PHE A 302 -5.47 6.98 8.81
N GLY A 303 -5.38 5.68 9.12
CA GLY A 303 -4.83 5.20 10.39
C GLY A 303 -3.37 5.59 10.54
N PHE A 304 -2.57 5.36 9.49
CA PHE A 304 -1.17 5.80 9.43
C PHE A 304 -1.05 7.32 9.62
N ARG A 305 -1.78 8.11 8.84
CA ARG A 305 -1.72 9.58 8.89
C ARG A 305 -2.10 10.11 10.26
N ASP A 306 -3.19 9.61 10.84
CA ASP A 306 -3.69 10.11 12.11
C ASP A 306 -2.73 9.75 13.27
N LEU A 307 -2.10 8.57 13.20
CA LEU A 307 -1.02 8.17 14.11
C LEU A 307 0.19 9.10 14.00
N TRP A 308 0.71 9.35 12.80
CA TRP A 308 1.86 10.24 12.60
C TRP A 308 1.56 11.72 12.90
N LYS A 309 0.31 12.16 12.73
CA LYS A 309 -0.15 13.49 13.16
C LYS A 309 -0.22 13.65 14.66
N SER A 310 -0.37 12.55 15.41
CA SER A 310 -0.42 12.60 16.87
C SER A 310 0.95 12.86 17.49
N ILE A 311 2.05 12.65 16.75
CA ILE A 311 3.43 12.92 17.19
C ILE A 311 3.63 14.43 17.30
N ASP A 312 3.94 14.88 18.51
CA ASP A 312 4.22 16.28 18.76
C ASP A 312 5.73 16.54 18.72
N LEU A 313 6.19 17.23 17.68
CA LEU A 313 7.59 17.63 17.50
C LEU A 313 7.81 19.12 17.75
N SER A 314 6.84 19.80 18.38
CA SER A 314 6.98 21.20 18.79
C SER A 314 7.99 21.39 19.92
#